data_AF-A0A7J7TY62-F1
#
_entry.id   AF-A0A7J7TY62-F1
#
_cell.length_a   1.000
_cell.length_b   1.000
_cell.length_c   1.000
_cell.angle_alpha   90.00
_cell.angle_beta   90.00
_cell.angle_gamma   90.00
#
_symmetry.space_group_name_H-M   'P 1'
#
loop_
_entity.id
_entity.type
_entity.pdbx_description
1 polymer ?
#
loop_
_entity_poly.entity_id
_entity_poly.type
_entity_poly.pdbx_seq_one_letter_code
_entity_poly.pdbx_strand_id
1 'polypeptide(L)'
;MGIDLVHDEVEAELLTEVDNILCCQERMKLHLDKAVAQLAANRAAQHELEKDLHDKQVAHRIDDKCHHLRNTSDGVSYFRGVERVDATVSVPESWAKFTDDNLLRSQSERAASAKLRDDIQNLLVVTANEMWNQFNKVNLALTNRIAETADAKSKIQVHLAKTLQEIFLTEMTIASIRKAIKDKSAFLKVAQTRLDERTRRPNIELCRDMAQLRLVNEVYEVDDTIQTLQRRLREAEETLQSLVHTKATLEHDLAVKANTLYIDQEKCMGMRKSFPNTLRLVGYC
;
A
#
# COMPACT_ATOMS: atom_id res chain seq x y z
N MET A 1 8.14 -16.51 10.74
CA MET A 1 7.89 -15.09 10.39
C MET A 1 9.26 -14.43 10.22
N GLY A 2 9.68 -14.08 9.01
CA GLY A 2 11.02 -13.48 8.86
C GLY A 2 11.58 -13.27 7.44
N ILE A 3 10.92 -13.74 6.38
CA ILE A 3 11.44 -13.62 5.00
C ILE A 3 10.67 -12.58 4.16
N ASP A 4 9.50 -12.13 4.61
CA ASP A 4 8.65 -11.15 3.89
C ASP A 4 8.71 -9.72 4.51
N LEU A 5 9.68 -9.41 5.37
CA LEU A 5 9.92 -8.06 5.92
C LEU A 5 11.05 -7.38 5.13
N VAL A 6 10.80 -7.17 3.84
CA VAL A 6 11.65 -6.38 2.96
C VAL A 6 10.96 -5.03 2.79
N HIS A 7 11.69 -3.92 2.94
CA HIS A 7 11.22 -2.61 2.48
C HIS A 7 10.98 -2.71 0.97
N ASP A 8 9.73 -2.96 0.61
CA ASP A 8 9.30 -3.10 -0.76
C ASP A 8 8.78 -1.77 -1.29
N GLU A 9 8.67 -1.68 -2.61
CA GLU A 9 8.20 -0.47 -3.29
C GLU A 9 6.81 -0.05 -2.78
N VAL A 10 5.97 -1.01 -2.40
CA VAL A 10 4.63 -0.74 -1.86
C VAL A 10 4.71 -0.01 -0.52
N GLU A 11 5.57 -0.45 0.41
CA GLU A 11 5.79 0.23 1.69
C GLU A 11 6.29 1.67 1.48
N ALA A 12 7.28 1.85 0.60
CA ALA A 12 7.85 3.17 0.31
C ALA A 12 6.80 4.13 -0.29
N GLU A 13 6.01 3.66 -1.26
CA GLU A 13 4.97 4.47 -1.89
C GLU A 13 3.80 4.76 -0.94
N LEU A 14 3.47 3.84 -0.02
CA LEU A 14 2.45 4.05 1.02
C LEU A 14 2.89 5.09 2.05
N LEU A 15 4.14 5.07 2.50
CA LEU A 15 4.69 6.10 3.39
C LEU A 15 4.66 7.47 2.72
N THR A 16 5.06 7.52 1.44
CA THR A 16 4.99 8.73 0.62
C THR A 16 3.54 9.22 0.44
N GLU A 17 2.56 8.31 0.34
CA GLU A 17 1.13 8.66 0.30
C GLU A 17 0.66 9.35 1.57
N VAL A 18 1.06 8.84 2.74
CA VAL A 18 0.75 9.47 4.03
C VAL A 18 1.34 10.86 4.12
N ASP A 19 2.62 11.02 3.79
CA ASP A 19 3.31 12.32 3.83
C ASP A 19 2.66 13.33 2.87
N ASN A 20 2.32 12.90 1.65
CA ASN A 20 1.66 13.75 0.67
C ASN A 20 0.28 14.22 1.15
N ILE A 21 -0.51 13.34 1.77
CA ILE A 21 -1.81 13.70 2.32
C ILE A 21 -1.66 14.70 3.46
N LEU A 22 -0.70 14.50 4.37
CA LEU A 22 -0.45 15.42 5.49
C LEU A 22 -0.02 16.80 4.98
N CYS A 23 0.91 16.86 4.03
CA CYS A 23 1.32 18.11 3.38
C CYS A 23 0.15 18.83 2.70
N CYS A 24 -0.72 18.10 1.99
CA CYS A 24 -1.94 18.67 1.39
C CYS A 24 -2.87 19.26 2.46
N GLN A 25 -3.11 18.53 3.54
CA GLN A 25 -3.97 18.97 4.64
C GLN A 25 -3.44 20.24 5.32
N GLU A 26 -2.14 20.33 5.55
CA GLU A 26 -1.51 21.51 6.14
C GLU A 26 -1.66 22.74 5.24
N ARG A 27 -1.41 22.59 3.93
CA ARG A 27 -1.59 23.67 2.95
C ARG A 27 -3.04 24.14 2.88
N MET A 28 -4.00 23.22 2.92
CA MET A 28 -5.43 23.54 2.95
C MET A 28 -5.82 24.29 4.23
N LYS A 29 -5.34 23.85 5.40
CA LYS A 29 -5.57 24.54 6.68
C LYS A 29 -5.03 25.97 6.67
N LEU A 30 -3.81 26.17 6.16
CA LEU A 30 -3.21 27.50 6.05
C LEU A 30 -4.06 28.45 5.19
N HIS A 31 -4.64 27.95 4.09
CA HIS A 31 -5.50 28.77 3.24
C HIS A 31 -6.89 29.00 3.84
N LEU A 32 -7.40 28.06 4.62
CA LEU A 32 -8.62 28.25 5.41
C LEU A 32 -8.43 29.39 6.43
N ASP A 33 -7.31 29.41 7.15
CA ASP A 33 -7.01 30.48 8.11
C ASP A 33 -6.92 31.85 7.43
N LYS A 34 -6.26 31.91 6.25
CA LYS A 34 -6.24 33.12 5.41
C LYS A 34 -7.65 33.55 4.98
N ALA A 35 -8.51 32.60 4.60
CA ALA A 35 -9.88 32.89 4.19
C ALA A 35 -10.72 33.45 5.35
N VAL A 36 -10.57 32.89 6.55
CA VAL A 36 -11.23 33.38 7.76
C VAL A 36 -10.78 34.81 8.09
N ALA A 37 -9.47 35.09 8.02
CA ALA A 37 -8.93 36.42 8.24
C ALA A 37 -9.44 37.42 7.19
N GLN A 38 -9.46 37.05 5.91
CA GLN A 38 -9.97 37.90 4.83
C GLN A 38 -11.47 38.18 4.98
N LEU A 39 -12.26 37.20 5.44
CA LEU A 39 -13.69 37.41 5.71
C LEU A 39 -13.91 38.43 6.83
N ALA A 40 -13.09 38.39 7.88
CA ALA A 40 -13.14 39.37 8.95
C ALA A 40 -12.76 40.78 8.45
N ALA A 41 -11.71 40.90 7.63
CA ALA A 41 -11.30 42.16 7.02
C ALA A 41 -12.39 42.75 6.12
N ASN A 42 -13.01 41.92 5.27
CA ASN A 42 -14.14 42.33 4.43
C ASN A 42 -15.32 42.85 5.27
N ARG A 43 -15.68 42.16 6.35
CA ARG A 43 -16.77 42.59 7.27
C ARG A 43 -16.44 43.91 7.95
N ALA A 44 -15.19 44.12 8.36
CA ALA A 44 -14.76 45.38 8.95
C ALA A 44 -14.87 46.53 7.93
N ALA A 45 -14.40 46.33 6.69
CA ALA A 45 -14.53 47.34 5.63
C ALA A 45 -16.00 47.64 5.28
N GLN A 46 -16.86 46.61 5.26
CA GLN A 46 -18.30 46.78 5.07
C GLN A 46 -18.91 47.64 6.19
N HIS A 47 -18.57 47.34 7.45
CA HIS A 47 -19.10 48.08 8.60
C HIS A 47 -18.73 49.57 8.56
N GLU A 48 -17.48 49.91 8.22
CA GLU A 48 -17.06 51.31 8.09
C GLU A 48 -17.82 52.05 6.99
N LEU A 49 -18.08 51.39 5.85
CA LEU A 49 -18.89 51.97 4.78
C LEU A 49 -20.36 52.16 5.17
N GLU A 50 -20.95 51.20 5.88
CA GLU A 50 -22.33 51.30 6.37
C GLU A 50 -22.48 52.45 7.38
N LYS A 51 -21.49 52.62 8.26
CA LYS A 51 -21.45 53.72 9.22
C LYS A 51 -21.31 55.07 8.52
N ASP A 52 -20.35 55.21 7.60
CA ASP A 52 -20.14 56.44 6.83
C ASP A 52 -21.39 56.80 6.00
N LEU A 53 -22.05 55.81 5.39
CA LEU A 53 -23.32 56.02 4.69
C LEU A 53 -24.43 56.49 5.64
N HIS A 54 -24.54 55.87 6.81
CA HIS A 54 -25.54 56.25 7.82
C HIS A 54 -25.34 57.71 8.27
N ASP A 55 -24.10 58.08 8.61
CA ASP A 55 -23.77 59.44 9.05
C ASP A 55 -24.13 60.47 7.98
N LYS A 56 -23.84 60.18 6.70
CA LYS A 56 -24.24 61.02 5.57
C LYS A 56 -25.76 61.11 5.37
N GLN A 57 -26.48 60.01 5.56
CA GLN A 57 -27.95 60.03 5.49
C GLN A 57 -28.56 60.87 6.60
N VAL A 58 -28.00 60.81 7.82
CA VAL A 58 -28.42 61.65 8.93
C VAL A 58 -28.11 63.12 8.65
N ALA A 59 -26.89 63.43 8.18
CA ALA A 59 -26.52 64.79 7.78
C ALA A 59 -27.46 65.35 6.71
N HIS A 60 -27.71 64.60 5.64
CA HIS A 60 -28.65 64.99 4.58
C HIS A 60 -30.07 65.25 5.11
N ARG A 61 -30.58 64.45 6.05
CA ARG A 61 -31.90 64.70 6.67
C ARG A 61 -31.92 65.99 7.48
N ILE A 62 -30.82 66.32 8.15
CA ILE A 62 -30.68 67.58 8.90
C ILE A 62 -30.67 68.74 7.90
N ASP A 63 -29.87 68.65 6.84
CA ASP A 63 -29.77 69.70 5.81
C ASP A 63 -31.10 69.90 5.07
N ASP A 64 -31.80 68.82 4.75
CA ASP A 64 -33.14 68.86 4.15
C ASP A 64 -34.13 69.56 5.09
N LYS A 65 -34.14 69.22 6.39
CA LYS A 65 -34.95 69.93 7.38
C LYS A 65 -34.60 71.42 7.42
N CYS A 66 -33.31 71.77 7.44
CA CYS A 66 -32.83 73.15 7.46
C CYS A 66 -33.27 73.92 6.22
N HIS A 67 -33.22 73.31 5.04
CA HIS A 67 -33.66 73.89 3.77
C HIS A 67 -35.15 74.29 3.81
N HIS A 68 -35.99 73.51 4.51
CA HIS A 68 -37.42 73.76 4.64
C HIS A 68 -37.81 74.76 5.76
N LEU A 69 -36.87 75.22 6.59
CA LEU A 69 -37.16 76.17 7.66
C LEU A 69 -37.56 77.55 7.12
N ARG A 70 -38.55 78.16 7.77
CA ARG A 70 -39.03 79.53 7.51
C ARG A 70 -39.06 80.31 8.81
N ASN A 71 -39.16 81.63 8.73
CA ASN A 71 -39.23 82.50 9.93
C ASN A 71 -40.42 82.17 10.86
N THR A 72 -41.45 81.50 10.32
CA THR A 72 -42.65 81.08 11.05
C THR A 72 -42.64 79.59 11.43
N SER A 73 -41.53 78.87 11.22
CA SER A 73 -41.43 77.45 11.58
C SER A 73 -41.31 77.27 13.10
N ASP A 74 -41.99 76.25 13.62
CA ASP A 74 -41.89 75.88 15.04
C ASP A 74 -40.46 75.43 15.40
N GLY A 75 -39.98 75.85 16.57
CA GLY A 75 -38.65 75.51 17.09
C GLY A 75 -37.51 76.43 16.64
N VAL A 76 -37.79 77.51 15.92
CA VAL A 76 -36.81 78.57 15.64
C VAL A 76 -36.56 79.40 16.90
N SER A 77 -35.30 79.50 17.34
CA SER A 77 -34.90 80.19 18.56
C SER A 77 -33.43 80.63 18.49
N TYR A 78 -33.00 81.44 19.46
CA TYR A 78 -31.60 81.81 19.63
C TYR A 78 -30.84 80.74 20.43
N PHE A 79 -29.74 80.23 19.87
CA PHE A 79 -28.83 79.29 20.53
C PHE A 79 -27.49 79.97 20.82
N ARG A 80 -26.96 79.84 22.04
CA ARG A 80 -25.70 80.52 22.44
C ARG A 80 -24.47 79.71 22.00
N GLY A 81 -23.49 80.36 21.41
CA GLY A 81 -22.17 79.79 21.15
C GLY A 81 -22.05 78.94 19.88
N VAL A 82 -23.13 78.81 19.11
CA VAL A 82 -23.16 78.04 17.83
C VAL A 82 -22.41 78.76 16.71
N GLU A 83 -22.19 80.08 16.86
CA GLU A 83 -21.42 80.92 15.96
C GLU A 83 -19.90 80.70 16.06
N ARG A 84 -19.44 79.98 17.10
CA ARG A 84 -18.02 79.67 17.28
C ARG A 84 -17.65 78.46 16.44
N VAL A 85 -16.68 78.64 15.55
CA VAL A 85 -16.11 77.53 14.77
C VAL A 85 -15.19 76.72 15.67
N ASP A 86 -15.52 75.45 15.88
CA ASP A 86 -14.64 74.50 16.55
C ASP A 86 -13.54 74.05 15.57
N ALA A 87 -12.28 74.33 15.88
CA ALA A 87 -11.15 73.98 15.03
C ALA A 87 -10.88 72.45 14.95
N THR A 88 -11.58 71.64 15.75
CA THR A 88 -11.43 70.18 15.78
C THR A 88 -12.41 69.44 14.86
N VAL A 89 -13.35 70.14 14.22
CA VAL A 89 -14.34 69.53 13.30
C VAL A 89 -13.78 69.36 11.89
N SER A 90 -14.38 68.44 11.13
CA SER A 90 -13.99 68.18 9.75
C SER A 90 -14.25 69.36 8.82
N VAL A 91 -13.32 69.60 7.90
CA VAL A 91 -13.49 70.48 6.73
C VAL A 91 -13.86 69.66 5.48
N PRO A 92 -14.42 70.28 4.41
CA PRO A 92 -14.88 69.55 3.22
C PRO A 92 -13.83 68.59 2.63
N GLU A 93 -12.56 69.01 2.60
CA GLU A 93 -11.45 68.20 2.10
C GLU A 93 -11.23 66.95 2.97
N SER A 94 -11.24 67.10 4.30
CA SER A 94 -11.08 65.98 5.24
C SER A 94 -12.29 65.04 5.25
N TRP A 95 -13.50 65.56 5.04
CA TRP A 95 -14.73 64.78 4.92
C TRP A 95 -14.77 63.95 3.64
N ALA A 96 -14.43 64.58 2.51
CA ALA A 96 -14.33 63.88 1.23
C ALA A 96 -13.24 62.81 1.28
N LYS A 97 -12.08 63.13 1.85
CA LYS A 97 -10.99 62.19 2.03
C LYS A 97 -11.37 61.00 2.90
N PHE A 98 -12.09 61.21 4.02
CA PHE A 98 -12.55 60.10 4.88
C PHE A 98 -13.37 59.07 4.10
N THR A 99 -14.26 59.55 3.23
CA THR A 99 -15.07 58.70 2.34
C THR A 99 -14.21 57.96 1.33
N ASP A 100 -13.28 58.68 0.70
CA ASP A 100 -12.39 58.14 -0.32
C ASP A 100 -11.48 57.04 0.25
N ASP A 101 -10.92 57.28 1.44
CA ASP A 101 -10.11 56.32 2.19
C ASP A 101 -10.92 55.04 2.51
N ASN A 102 -12.18 55.18 2.94
CA ASN A 102 -13.07 54.03 3.20
C ASN A 102 -13.40 53.24 1.91
N LEU A 103 -13.64 53.95 0.81
CA LEU A 103 -13.90 53.33 -0.49
C LEU A 103 -12.67 52.59 -1.01
N LEU A 104 -11.49 53.21 -0.91
CA LEU A 104 -10.22 52.63 -1.31
C LEU A 104 -9.91 51.37 -0.51
N ARG A 105 -10.12 51.41 0.81
CA ARG A 105 -9.99 50.23 1.68
C ARG A 105 -10.93 49.11 1.25
N SER A 106 -12.21 49.40 0.98
CA SER A 106 -13.15 48.39 0.48
C SER A 106 -12.74 47.81 -0.87
N GLN A 107 -12.21 48.64 -1.78
CA GLN A 107 -11.67 48.16 -3.05
C GLN A 107 -10.46 47.23 -2.85
N SER A 108 -9.52 47.58 -1.95
CA SER A 108 -8.36 46.75 -1.68
C SER A 108 -8.74 45.41 -1.05
N GLU A 109 -9.67 45.39 -0.08
CA GLU A 109 -10.14 44.15 0.55
C GLU A 109 -10.89 43.24 -0.45
N ARG A 110 -11.72 43.81 -1.33
CA ARG A 110 -12.38 43.03 -2.39
C ARG A 110 -11.38 42.45 -3.39
N ALA A 111 -10.35 43.20 -3.77
CA ALA A 111 -9.29 42.71 -4.66
C ALA A 111 -8.47 41.59 -4.00
N ALA A 112 -8.09 41.76 -2.72
CA ALA A 112 -7.40 40.73 -1.94
C ALA A 112 -8.25 39.46 -1.82
N SER A 113 -9.55 39.61 -1.56
CA SER A 113 -10.49 38.49 -1.51
C SER A 113 -10.64 37.76 -2.85
N ALA A 114 -10.68 38.48 -3.98
CA ALA A 114 -10.72 37.86 -5.30
C ALA A 114 -9.46 37.02 -5.55
N LYS A 115 -8.28 37.60 -5.32
CA LYS A 115 -7.00 36.89 -5.45
C LYS A 115 -6.93 35.65 -4.57
N LEU A 116 -7.36 35.75 -3.30
CA LEU A 116 -7.34 34.62 -2.38
C LEU A 116 -8.26 33.48 -2.83
N ARG A 117 -9.42 33.78 -3.44
CA ARG A 117 -10.28 32.73 -4.01
C ARG A 117 -9.62 32.02 -5.18
N ASP A 118 -8.93 32.74 -6.06
CA ASP A 118 -8.19 32.15 -7.17
C ASP A 118 -7.04 31.27 -6.64
N ASP A 119 -6.30 31.74 -5.63
CA ASP A 119 -5.25 30.96 -4.98
C ASP A 119 -5.79 29.67 -4.33
N ILE A 120 -6.95 29.74 -3.67
CA ILE A 120 -7.64 28.57 -3.09
C ILE A 120 -8.07 27.60 -4.19
N GLN A 121 -8.66 28.09 -5.28
CA GLN A 121 -9.07 27.23 -6.40
C GLN A 121 -7.88 26.48 -7.00
N ASN A 122 -6.77 27.18 -7.22
CA ASN A 122 -5.53 26.58 -7.71
C ASN A 122 -4.99 25.54 -6.73
N LEU A 123 -5.00 25.85 -5.43
CA LEU A 123 -4.57 24.92 -4.40
C LEU A 123 -5.38 23.62 -4.39
N LEU A 124 -6.71 23.71 -4.50
CA LEU A 124 -7.60 22.54 -4.51
C LEU A 124 -7.28 21.63 -5.70
N VAL A 125 -7.05 22.20 -6.88
CA VAL A 125 -6.68 21.43 -8.08
C VAL A 125 -5.30 20.78 -7.91
N VAL A 126 -4.32 21.53 -7.41
CA VAL A 126 -2.95 21.02 -7.22
C VAL A 126 -2.93 19.87 -6.20
N THR A 127 -3.53 20.07 -5.03
CA THR A 127 -3.57 19.05 -3.96
C THR A 127 -4.37 17.81 -4.37
N ALA A 128 -5.49 17.98 -5.09
CA ALA A 128 -6.25 16.86 -5.64
C ALA A 128 -5.41 16.02 -6.63
N ASN A 129 -4.66 16.69 -7.52
CA ASN A 129 -3.78 16.01 -8.47
C ASN A 129 -2.60 15.31 -7.79
N GLU A 130 -1.98 15.93 -6.78
CA GLU A 130 -0.90 15.32 -6.00
C GLU A 130 -1.37 14.03 -5.31
N MET A 131 -2.50 14.09 -4.59
CA MET A 131 -3.09 12.92 -3.93
C MET A 131 -3.48 11.83 -4.94
N TRP A 132 -4.08 12.20 -6.07
CA TRP A 132 -4.48 11.25 -7.11
C TRP A 132 -3.29 10.57 -7.78
N ASN A 133 -2.23 11.32 -8.08
CA ASN A 133 -1.02 10.77 -8.68
C ASN A 133 -0.34 9.79 -7.73
N GLN A 134 -0.25 10.13 -6.44
CA GLN A 134 0.34 9.22 -5.46
C GLN A 134 -0.53 7.97 -5.25
N PHE A 135 -1.85 8.12 -5.23
CA PHE A 135 -2.78 6.98 -5.18
C PHE A 135 -2.55 5.99 -6.32
N ASN A 136 -2.33 6.49 -7.54
CA ASN A 136 -2.05 5.65 -8.71
C ASN A 136 -0.70 4.95 -8.63
N LYS A 137 0.35 5.61 -8.11
CA LYS A 137 1.66 4.97 -7.92
C LYS A 137 1.58 3.79 -6.96
N VAL A 138 0.93 3.98 -5.81
CA VAL A 138 0.74 2.89 -4.84
C VAL A 138 -0.08 1.75 -5.45
N ASN A 139 -1.15 2.04 -6.20
CA ASN A 139 -1.93 0.99 -6.87
C ASN A 139 -1.10 0.23 -7.91
N LEU A 140 -0.23 0.91 -8.64
CA LEU A 140 0.67 0.28 -9.61
C LEU A 140 1.67 -0.64 -8.88
N ALA A 141 2.31 -0.15 -7.82
CA ALA A 141 3.23 -0.95 -7.00
C ALA A 141 2.53 -2.20 -6.42
N LEU A 142 1.32 -2.05 -5.88
CA LEU A 142 0.51 -3.18 -5.40
C LEU A 142 0.18 -4.17 -6.51
N THR A 143 -0.22 -3.67 -7.69
CA THR A 143 -0.54 -4.53 -8.84
C THR A 143 0.68 -5.34 -9.30
N ASN A 144 1.86 -4.71 -9.33
CA ASN A 144 3.11 -5.37 -9.66
C ASN A 144 3.46 -6.45 -8.62
N ARG A 145 3.42 -6.12 -7.32
CA ARG A 145 3.68 -7.08 -6.24
C ARG A 145 2.73 -8.28 -6.27
N ILE A 146 1.44 -8.04 -6.55
CA ILE A 146 0.44 -9.10 -6.73
C ILE A 146 0.81 -10.00 -7.90
N ALA A 147 1.20 -9.43 -9.04
CA ALA A 147 1.58 -10.20 -10.23
C ALA A 147 2.83 -11.05 -9.97
N GLU A 148 3.87 -10.47 -9.35
CA GLU A 148 5.10 -11.17 -8.98
C GLU A 148 4.84 -12.30 -7.98
N THR A 149 4.02 -12.04 -6.95
CA THR A 149 3.67 -13.05 -5.94
C THR A 149 2.84 -14.18 -6.55
N ALA A 150 1.95 -13.86 -7.50
CA ALA A 150 1.16 -14.86 -8.22
C ALA A 150 2.03 -15.74 -9.13
N ASP A 151 3.00 -15.15 -9.83
CA ASP A 151 3.96 -15.89 -10.64
C ASP A 151 4.87 -16.79 -9.77
N ALA A 152 5.39 -16.27 -8.66
CA ALA A 152 6.16 -17.05 -7.69
C ALA A 152 5.34 -18.23 -7.14
N LYS A 153 4.08 -18.00 -6.77
CA LYS A 153 3.14 -19.05 -6.34
C LYS A 153 2.96 -20.12 -7.42
N SER A 154 2.75 -19.73 -8.67
CA SER A 154 2.61 -20.65 -9.80
C SER A 154 3.86 -21.52 -10.00
N LYS A 155 5.05 -20.91 -9.93
CA LYS A 155 6.34 -21.62 -10.01
C LYS A 155 6.50 -22.65 -8.89
N ILE A 156 6.13 -22.28 -7.65
CA ILE A 156 6.15 -23.21 -6.50
C ILE A 156 5.19 -24.38 -6.73
N GLN A 157 3.97 -24.13 -7.24
CA GLN A 157 3.01 -25.19 -7.56
C GLN A 157 3.54 -26.16 -8.62
N VAL A 158 4.17 -25.64 -9.68
CA VAL A 158 4.80 -26.47 -10.72
C VAL A 158 5.95 -27.29 -10.14
N HIS A 159 6.78 -26.70 -9.28
CA HIS A 159 7.88 -27.43 -8.64
C HIS A 159 7.34 -28.54 -7.72
N LEU A 160 6.34 -28.23 -6.90
CA LEU A 160 5.70 -29.21 -6.02
C LEU A 160 5.13 -30.40 -6.81
N ALA A 161 4.47 -30.14 -7.93
CA ALA A 161 3.95 -31.21 -8.80
C ALA A 161 5.07 -32.13 -9.33
N LYS A 162 6.21 -31.56 -9.73
CA LYS A 162 7.38 -32.34 -10.16
C LYS A 162 7.98 -33.14 -9.01
N THR A 163 8.14 -32.54 -7.84
CA THR A 163 8.64 -33.24 -6.64
C THR A 163 7.73 -34.40 -6.25
N LEU A 164 6.41 -34.23 -6.31
CA LEU A 164 5.45 -35.32 -6.06
C LEU A 164 5.58 -36.47 -7.08
N GLN A 165 5.78 -36.14 -8.36
CA GLN A 165 6.03 -37.14 -9.40
C GLN A 165 7.35 -37.89 -9.16
N GLU A 166 8.41 -37.18 -8.77
CA GLU A 166 9.71 -37.79 -8.43
C GLU A 166 9.59 -38.72 -7.22
N ILE A 167 8.90 -38.29 -6.15
CA ILE A 167 8.60 -39.11 -4.97
C ILE A 167 7.96 -40.44 -5.40
N PHE A 168 6.90 -40.38 -6.21
CA PHE A 168 6.21 -41.57 -6.69
C PHE A 168 7.13 -42.52 -7.48
N LEU A 169 7.96 -41.98 -8.38
CA LEU A 169 8.91 -42.78 -9.15
C LEU A 169 10.00 -43.40 -8.27
N THR A 170 10.48 -42.67 -7.25
CA THR A 170 11.45 -43.18 -6.28
C THR A 170 10.85 -44.29 -5.42
N GLU A 171 9.60 -44.16 -4.97
CA GLU A 171 8.87 -45.19 -4.24
C GLU A 171 8.70 -46.47 -5.07
N MET A 172 8.32 -46.34 -6.35
CA MET A 172 8.26 -47.48 -7.27
C MET A 172 9.62 -48.15 -7.46
N THR A 173 10.69 -47.34 -7.56
CA THR A 173 12.07 -47.84 -7.68
C THR A 173 12.49 -48.61 -6.42
N ILE A 174 12.21 -48.08 -5.23
CA ILE A 174 12.46 -48.74 -3.94
C ILE A 174 11.71 -50.08 -3.90
N ALA A 175 10.44 -50.11 -4.27
CA ALA A 175 9.64 -51.34 -4.30
C ALA A 175 10.24 -52.40 -5.25
N SER A 176 10.69 -51.97 -6.43
CA SER A 176 11.35 -52.84 -7.42
C SER A 176 12.68 -53.39 -6.91
N ILE A 177 13.52 -52.55 -6.29
CA ILE A 177 14.80 -52.97 -5.70
C ILE A 177 14.57 -53.96 -4.55
N ARG A 178 13.62 -53.69 -3.66
CA ARG A 178 13.24 -54.60 -2.56
C ARG A 178 12.81 -55.97 -3.09
N LYS A 179 12.02 -56.00 -4.17
CA LYS A 179 11.63 -57.24 -4.84
C LYS A 179 12.86 -57.96 -5.43
N ALA A 180 13.73 -57.25 -6.14
CA ALA A 180 14.94 -57.84 -6.72
C ALA A 180 15.88 -58.43 -5.64
N ILE A 181 16.05 -57.75 -4.50
CA ILE A 181 16.81 -58.27 -3.35
C ILE A 181 16.17 -59.56 -2.83
N LYS A 182 14.84 -59.60 -2.66
CA LYS A 182 14.13 -60.80 -2.20
C LYS A 182 14.33 -61.97 -3.17
N ASP A 183 14.17 -61.73 -4.47
CA ASP A 183 14.30 -62.75 -5.51
C ASP A 183 15.74 -63.28 -5.58
N LYS A 184 16.76 -62.39 -5.52
CA LYS A 184 18.18 -62.77 -5.48
C LYS A 184 18.57 -63.50 -4.20
N SER A 185 18.01 -63.09 -3.05
CA SER A 185 18.24 -63.78 -1.77
C SER A 185 17.70 -65.22 -1.79
N ALA A 186 16.57 -65.45 -2.48
CA ALA A 186 16.05 -66.80 -2.67
C ALA A 186 17.00 -67.66 -3.52
N PHE A 187 17.60 -67.11 -4.60
CA PHE A 187 18.63 -67.82 -5.37
C PHE A 187 19.89 -68.09 -4.56
N LEU A 188 20.38 -67.11 -3.80
CA LEU A 188 21.55 -67.28 -2.92
C LEU A 188 21.32 -68.41 -1.92
N LYS A 189 20.13 -68.46 -1.30
CA LYS A 189 19.77 -69.52 -0.36
C LYS A 189 19.85 -70.91 -1.00
N VAL A 190 19.35 -71.06 -2.23
CA VAL A 190 19.43 -72.34 -2.96
C VAL A 190 20.87 -72.70 -3.28
N ALA A 191 21.68 -71.74 -3.77
CA ALA A 191 23.09 -71.96 -4.10
C ALA A 191 23.90 -72.36 -2.86
N GLN A 192 23.73 -71.66 -1.74
CA GLN A 192 24.35 -72.00 -0.46
C GLN A 192 23.90 -73.36 0.07
N THR A 193 22.62 -73.70 -0.02
CA THR A 193 22.11 -75.03 0.40
C THR A 193 22.74 -76.14 -0.43
N ARG A 194 22.81 -75.97 -1.77
CA ARG A 194 23.50 -76.93 -2.65
C ARG A 194 24.98 -77.07 -2.29
N LEU A 195 25.63 -75.96 -1.91
CA LEU A 195 27.04 -75.96 -1.56
C LEU A 195 27.27 -76.70 -0.24
N ASP A 196 26.43 -76.44 0.76
CA ASP A 196 26.44 -77.11 2.06
C ASP A 196 26.27 -78.63 1.93
N GLU A 197 25.26 -79.10 1.19
CA GLU A 197 25.06 -80.54 0.96
C GLU A 197 26.29 -81.20 0.31
N ARG A 198 26.98 -80.50 -0.58
CA ARG A 198 28.21 -81.02 -1.22
C ARG A 198 29.40 -81.08 -0.27
N THR A 199 29.43 -80.27 0.81
CA THR A 199 30.47 -80.36 1.83
C THR A 199 30.32 -81.58 2.75
N ARG A 200 29.17 -82.26 2.70
CA ARG A 200 28.88 -83.47 3.50
C ARG A 200 29.29 -84.77 2.81
N ARG A 201 29.90 -84.72 1.63
CA ARG A 201 30.39 -85.92 0.93
C ARG A 201 31.48 -86.61 1.77
N PRO A 202 31.45 -87.96 1.92
CA PRO A 202 32.38 -88.65 2.80
C PRO A 202 33.76 -88.89 2.16
N ASN A 203 34.82 -88.81 2.97
CA ASN A 203 36.19 -89.23 2.62
C ASN A 203 36.69 -88.63 1.28
N ILE A 204 37.13 -89.48 0.36
CA ILE A 204 37.69 -89.10 -0.94
C ILE A 204 36.67 -88.46 -1.89
N GLU A 205 35.36 -88.68 -1.67
CA GLU A 205 34.28 -88.08 -2.45
C GLU A 205 34.09 -86.59 -2.15
N LEU A 206 34.71 -86.06 -1.08
CA LEU A 206 34.82 -84.62 -0.80
C LEU A 206 35.81 -83.95 -1.76
N CYS A 207 35.52 -84.06 -3.04
CA CYS A 207 36.33 -83.53 -4.12
C CYS A 207 35.91 -82.10 -4.46
N ARG A 208 36.89 -81.21 -4.63
CA ARG A 208 36.71 -79.86 -5.19
C ARG A 208 36.62 -79.93 -6.71
N ASP A 209 35.63 -80.66 -7.19
CA ASP A 209 35.35 -80.78 -8.62
C ASP A 209 34.89 -79.43 -9.23
N MET A 210 34.77 -79.38 -10.55
CA MET A 210 34.36 -78.16 -11.26
C MET A 210 32.97 -77.66 -10.86
N ALA A 211 32.05 -78.55 -10.48
CA ALA A 211 30.72 -78.14 -10.03
C ALA A 211 30.78 -77.47 -8.65
N GLN A 212 31.63 -77.95 -7.74
CA GLN A 212 31.90 -77.30 -6.45
C GLN A 212 32.45 -75.89 -6.66
N LEU A 213 33.47 -75.74 -7.51
CA LEU A 213 34.12 -74.45 -7.76
C LEU A 213 33.17 -73.43 -8.39
N ARG A 214 32.37 -73.85 -9.39
CA ARG A 214 31.36 -72.99 -10.02
C ARG A 214 30.29 -72.53 -9.03
N LEU A 215 29.83 -73.42 -8.16
CA LEU A 215 28.82 -73.08 -7.16
C LEU A 215 29.34 -72.11 -6.10
N VAL A 216 30.62 -72.23 -5.70
CA VAL A 216 31.28 -71.24 -4.85
C VAL A 216 31.29 -69.87 -5.51
N ASN A 217 31.69 -69.78 -6.79
CA ASN A 217 31.68 -68.52 -7.53
C ASN A 217 30.27 -67.94 -7.67
N GLU A 218 29.28 -68.77 -7.99
CA GLU A 218 27.87 -68.35 -8.08
C GLU A 218 27.38 -67.74 -6.76
N VAL A 219 27.72 -68.34 -5.61
CA VAL A 219 27.38 -67.78 -4.29
C VAL A 219 28.01 -66.39 -4.12
N TYR A 220 29.29 -66.21 -4.45
CA TYR A 220 29.95 -64.90 -4.35
C TYR A 220 29.34 -63.86 -5.30
N GLU A 221 29.07 -64.21 -6.56
CA GLU A 221 28.48 -63.29 -7.54
C GLU A 221 27.07 -62.85 -7.16
N VAL A 222 26.24 -63.77 -6.66
CA VAL A 222 24.88 -63.45 -6.22
C VAL A 222 24.90 -62.61 -4.95
N ASP A 223 25.81 -62.90 -4.00
CA ASP A 223 25.98 -62.10 -2.79
C ASP A 223 26.42 -60.67 -3.11
N ASP A 224 27.43 -60.49 -3.97
CA ASP A 224 27.89 -59.16 -4.43
C ASP A 224 26.77 -58.36 -5.12
N THR A 225 25.96 -59.04 -5.94
CA THR A 225 24.77 -58.44 -6.56
C THR A 225 23.77 -57.96 -5.51
N ILE A 226 23.52 -58.76 -4.46
CA ILE A 226 22.62 -58.38 -3.36
C ILE A 226 23.19 -57.18 -2.59
N GLN A 227 24.48 -57.16 -2.27
CA GLN A 227 25.12 -56.04 -1.59
C GLN A 227 25.02 -54.75 -2.42
N THR A 228 25.22 -54.84 -3.73
CA THR A 228 25.03 -53.71 -4.64
C THR A 228 23.59 -53.19 -4.66
N LEU A 229 22.59 -54.09 -4.71
CA LEU A 229 21.18 -53.72 -4.64
C LEU A 229 20.82 -53.09 -3.29
N GLN A 230 21.35 -53.60 -2.18
CA GLN A 230 21.14 -53.03 -0.85
C GLN A 230 21.73 -51.62 -0.73
N ARG A 231 22.90 -51.35 -1.34
CA ARG A 231 23.46 -50.00 -1.41
C ARG A 231 22.53 -49.06 -2.18
N ARG A 232 22.09 -49.46 -3.38
CA ARG A 232 21.15 -48.67 -4.19
C ARG A 232 19.82 -48.43 -3.49
N LEU A 233 19.35 -49.39 -2.70
CA LEU A 233 18.15 -49.23 -1.88
C LEU A 233 18.33 -48.09 -0.87
N ARG A 234 19.45 -48.06 -0.14
CA ARG A 234 19.75 -46.98 0.81
C ARG A 234 19.83 -45.62 0.13
N GLU A 235 20.53 -45.53 -1.00
CA GLU A 235 20.64 -44.29 -1.79
C GLU A 235 19.25 -43.78 -2.25
N ALA A 236 18.38 -44.69 -2.69
CA ALA A 236 17.01 -44.35 -3.08
C ALA A 236 16.14 -43.92 -1.88
N GLU A 237 16.28 -44.57 -0.72
CA GLU A 237 15.58 -44.21 0.51
C GLU A 237 16.04 -42.83 1.05
N GLU A 238 17.33 -42.52 0.99
CA GLU A 238 17.87 -41.19 1.32
C GLU A 238 17.35 -40.11 0.37
N THR A 239 17.31 -40.41 -0.94
CA THR A 239 16.74 -39.51 -1.96
C THR A 239 15.26 -39.24 -1.67
N LEU A 240 14.49 -40.26 -1.33
CA LEU A 240 13.08 -40.13 -0.96
C LEU A 240 12.89 -39.22 0.26
N GLN A 241 13.72 -39.36 1.30
CA GLN A 241 13.66 -38.49 2.48
C GLN A 241 13.92 -37.03 2.13
N SER A 242 14.93 -36.76 1.28
CA SER A 242 15.23 -35.41 0.78
C SER A 242 14.06 -34.80 -0.01
N LEU A 243 13.43 -35.59 -0.88
CA LEU A 243 12.27 -35.15 -1.66
C LEU A 243 11.06 -34.85 -0.76
N VAL A 244 10.81 -35.67 0.26
CA VAL A 244 9.73 -35.44 1.24
C VAL A 244 9.98 -34.15 2.03
N HIS A 245 11.22 -33.87 2.42
CA HIS A 245 11.57 -32.61 3.06
C HIS A 245 11.34 -31.41 2.14
N THR A 246 11.81 -31.50 0.88
CA THR A 246 11.60 -30.47 -0.14
C THR A 246 10.11 -30.21 -0.36
N LYS A 247 9.29 -31.27 -0.44
CA LYS A 247 7.82 -31.16 -0.55
C LYS A 247 7.24 -30.33 0.60
N ALA A 248 7.61 -30.64 1.85
CA ALA A 248 7.08 -29.92 3.01
C ALA A 248 7.44 -28.43 2.99
N THR A 249 8.66 -28.08 2.57
CA THR A 249 9.10 -26.70 2.39
C THR A 249 8.27 -26.00 1.30
N LEU A 250 8.07 -26.64 0.14
CA LEU A 250 7.26 -26.07 -0.94
C LEU A 250 5.79 -25.88 -0.55
N GLU A 251 5.21 -26.80 0.21
CA GLU A 251 3.84 -26.66 0.74
C GLU A 251 3.73 -25.48 1.71
N HIS A 252 4.74 -25.29 2.57
CA HIS A 252 4.81 -24.14 3.47
C HIS A 252 4.90 -22.82 2.69
N ASP A 253 5.83 -22.71 1.75
CA ASP A 253 6.03 -21.51 0.93
C ASP A 253 4.76 -21.19 0.11
N LEU A 254 4.09 -22.22 -0.40
CA LEU A 254 2.83 -22.07 -1.11
C LEU A 254 1.73 -21.45 -0.21
N ALA A 255 1.62 -21.91 1.03
CA ALA A 255 0.68 -21.38 2.00
C ALA A 255 0.99 -19.91 2.34
N VAL A 256 2.27 -19.58 2.52
CA VAL A 256 2.72 -18.20 2.75
C VAL A 256 2.35 -17.30 1.57
N LYS A 257 2.71 -17.67 0.33
CA LYS A 257 2.40 -16.85 -0.86
C LYS A 257 0.89 -16.75 -1.14
N ALA A 258 0.11 -17.78 -0.82
CA ALA A 258 -1.35 -17.70 -0.89
C ALA A 258 -1.91 -16.68 0.12
N ASN A 259 -1.37 -16.61 1.34
CA ASN A 259 -1.78 -15.64 2.33
C ASN A 259 -1.35 -14.21 1.96
N THR A 260 -0.12 -14.02 1.45
CA THR A 260 0.37 -12.71 0.97
C THR A 260 -0.53 -12.17 -0.14
N LEU A 261 -0.89 -13.00 -1.14
CA LEU A 261 -1.83 -12.61 -2.19
C LEU A 261 -3.20 -12.22 -1.65
N TYR A 262 -3.73 -12.98 -0.68
CA TYR A 262 -5.02 -12.66 -0.08
C TYR A 262 -5.00 -11.30 0.62
N ILE A 263 -3.94 -11.00 1.38
CA ILE A 263 -3.78 -9.69 2.03
C ILE A 263 -3.75 -8.58 0.97
N ASP A 264 -2.93 -8.73 -0.06
CA ASP A 264 -2.76 -7.68 -1.07
C ASP A 264 -4.03 -7.44 -1.89
N GLN A 265 -4.69 -8.51 -2.35
CA GLN A 265 -5.87 -8.44 -3.21
C GLN A 265 -7.13 -8.05 -2.43
N GLU A 266 -7.38 -8.69 -1.30
CA GLU A 266 -8.66 -8.58 -0.60
C GLU A 266 -8.63 -7.52 0.50
N LYS A 267 -7.48 -7.29 1.15
CA LYS A 267 -7.36 -6.28 2.21
C LYS A 267 -6.86 -4.97 1.65
N CYS A 268 -5.64 -4.93 1.12
CA CYS A 268 -5.02 -3.68 0.66
C CYS A 268 -5.79 -3.09 -0.53
N MET A 269 -5.90 -3.81 -1.64
CA MET A 269 -6.63 -3.34 -2.81
C MET A 269 -8.14 -3.19 -2.53
N GLY A 270 -8.69 -3.99 -1.62
CA GLY A 270 -10.06 -3.83 -1.11
C GLY A 270 -10.30 -2.46 -0.48
N MET A 271 -9.44 -2.03 0.44
CA MET A 271 -9.52 -0.71 1.09
C MET A 271 -9.34 0.45 0.11
N ARG A 272 -8.52 0.26 -0.93
CA ARG A 272 -8.23 1.32 -1.91
C ARG A 272 -9.41 1.62 -2.84
N LYS A 273 -10.41 0.73 -2.96
CA LYS A 273 -11.63 0.97 -3.73
C LYS A 273 -12.47 2.15 -3.20
N SER A 274 -12.33 2.52 -1.94
CA SER A 274 -13.05 3.65 -1.35
C SER A 274 -12.35 5.00 -1.50
N PHE A 275 -11.19 5.05 -2.17
CA PHE A 275 -10.48 6.32 -2.34
C PHE A 275 -11.31 7.30 -3.19
N PRO A 276 -11.46 8.57 -2.77
CA PRO A 276 -12.28 9.53 -3.49
C PRO A 276 -11.72 9.81 -4.89
N ASN A 277 -12.61 9.93 -5.88
CA ASN A 277 -12.22 10.41 -7.21
C ASN A 277 -11.80 11.89 -7.17
N THR A 278 -11.01 12.33 -8.16
CA THR A 278 -10.48 13.70 -8.22
C THR A 278 -11.57 14.78 -8.12
N LEU A 279 -12.76 14.53 -8.69
CA LEU A 279 -13.91 15.43 -8.59
C LEU A 279 -14.41 15.61 -7.15
N ARG A 280 -14.40 14.55 -6.36
CA ARG A 280 -14.76 14.59 -4.94
C ARG A 280 -13.67 15.23 -4.08
N LEU A 281 -12.41 15.19 -4.51
CA LEU A 281 -11.27 15.80 -3.82
C LEU A 281 -11.23 17.33 -3.96
N VAL A 282 -11.64 17.87 -5.11
CA VAL A 282 -11.72 19.33 -5.34
C VAL A 282 -12.89 19.97 -4.57
N GLY A 283 -13.82 19.15 -4.05
CA GLY A 283 -15.09 19.61 -3.50
C GLY A 283 -16.09 19.93 -4.61
N TYR A 284 -17.38 19.69 -4.37
CA TYR A 284 -18.40 20.14 -5.31
C TYR A 284 -18.36 21.67 -5.39
N CYS A 285 -17.97 22.20 -6.55
CA CYS A 285 -18.28 23.58 -6.92
C CYS A 285 -19.80 23.78 -7.01
#